data_AF-H1Y7B5-F1
#
_entry.id   AF-H1Y7B5-F1
#
_cell.length_a   1.000
_cell.length_b   1.000
_cell.length_c   1.000
_cell.angle_alpha   90.00
_cell.angle_beta   90.00
_cell.angle_gamma   90.00
#
_symmetry.space_group_name_H-M   'P 1'
#
loop_
_entity.id
_entity.type
_entity.pdbx_description
1 polymer ?
#
loop_
_entity_poly.entity_id
_entity_poly.type
_entity_poly.pdbx_seq_one_letter_code
_entity_poly.pdbx_strand_id
1 'polypeptide(L)' 'MNQNLTSLFAVIQDNKILSVDTNLKSFVEALNKEYAGIRNYDWFYRAFKKDNHFSLSIDGKEYFFQKVL' A
#
# COMPACT_ATOMS: atom_id res chain seq x y z
N MET A 1 -7.24 18.15 11.10
CA MET A 1 -6.85 17.41 9.87
C MET A 1 -5.92 18.30 9.08
N ASN A 2 -4.72 17.82 8.73
CA ASN A 2 -3.76 18.62 7.97
C ASN A 2 -4.31 18.80 6.54
N GLN A 3 -4.61 20.03 6.13
CA GLN A 3 -5.37 20.31 4.89
C GLN A 3 -4.63 19.97 3.59
N ASN A 4 -3.33 19.66 3.68
CA ASN A 4 -2.46 19.36 2.53
C ASN A 4 -2.28 17.85 2.28
N LEU A 5 -2.94 16.99 3.05
CA LEU A 5 -2.78 15.55 2.99
C LEU A 5 -3.73 14.99 1.91
N THR A 6 -3.21 14.82 0.69
CA THR A 6 -3.99 14.44 -0.49
C THR A 6 -4.17 12.94 -0.67
N SER A 7 -3.36 12.14 0.01
CA SER A 7 -3.45 10.67 -0.03
C SER A 7 -2.81 10.07 1.21
N LEU A 8 -3.39 8.97 1.69
CA LEU A 8 -2.86 8.16 2.77
C LEU A 8 -3.01 6.70 2.38
N PHE A 9 -1.90 5.99 2.28
CA PHE A 9 -1.82 4.59 1.91
C PHE A 9 -1.47 3.77 3.15
N ALA A 10 -2.16 2.65 3.33
CA ALA A 10 -1.91 1.71 4.40
C ALA A 10 -1.84 0.29 3.84
N VAL A 11 -0.96 -0.53 4.41
CA VAL A 11 -1.00 -1.99 4.27
C VAL A 11 -1.36 -2.62 5.61
N ILE A 12 -2.26 -3.59 5.56
CA ILE A 12 -2.80 -4.29 6.71
C ILE A 12 -2.57 -5.79 6.49
N GLN A 13 -2.07 -6.47 7.51
CA GLN A 13 -1.95 -7.91 7.55
C GLN A 13 -2.33 -8.37 8.97
N ASP A 14 -3.08 -9.47 9.09
CA ASP A 14 -3.48 -10.03 10.39
C ASP A 14 -4.11 -8.98 11.35
N ASN A 15 -5.00 -8.14 10.83
CA ASN A 15 -5.63 -7.01 11.53
C ASN A 15 -4.65 -6.00 12.15
N LYS A 16 -3.41 -5.94 11.66
CA LYS A 16 -2.40 -4.96 12.07
C LYS A 16 -1.97 -4.14 10.88
N ILE A 17 -1.82 -2.84 11.11
CA ILE A 17 -1.23 -1.92 10.13
C ILE A 17 0.27 -2.17 10.15
N LEU A 18 0.83 -2.56 9.01
CA LEU A 18 2.26 -2.82 8.86
C LEU A 18 3.01 -1.55 8.48
N SER A 19 2.46 -0.77 7.56
CA SER A 19 3.08 0.45 7.07
C SER A 19 2.01 1.44 6.62
N VAL A 20 2.32 2.72 6.79
CA VAL A 20 1.49 3.86 6.39
C VAL A 20 2.39 4.94 5.80
N ASP A 21 1.99 5.46 4.64
CA ASP A 21 2.67 6.58 4.03
C ASP A 21 1.67 7.46 3.27
N THR A 22 2.02 8.73 3.11
CA THR A 22 1.26 9.69 2.30
C THR A 22 1.70 9.71 0.84
N ASN A 23 2.90 9.18 0.55
CA ASN A 23 3.46 9.10 -0.78
C ASN A 23 3.46 7.64 -1.28
N LEU A 24 2.81 7.38 -2.40
CA LEU A 24 2.73 6.02 -2.96
C LEU A 24 4.10 5.45 -3.33
N LYS A 25 5.01 6.28 -3.85
CA LYS A 25 6.35 5.82 -4.24
C LYS A 25 7.15 5.40 -3.02
N SER A 26 7.17 6.24 -1.98
CA SER A 26 7.83 5.93 -0.70
C SER A 26 7.24 4.70 -0.03
N PHE A 27 5.91 4.56 -0.05
CA PHE A 27 5.19 3.38 0.43
C PHE A 27 5.65 2.09 -0.26
N VAL A 28 5.68 2.10 -1.60
CA VAL A 28 6.07 0.92 -2.39
C VAL A 28 7.56 0.61 -2.25
N GLU A 29 8.42 1.63 -2.11
CA GLU A 29 9.84 1.43 -1.83
C GLU A 29 10.08 0.81 -0.46
N ALA A 30 9.35 1.24 0.58
CA ALA A 30 9.42 0.63 1.91
C ALA A 30 8.96 -0.84 1.88
N LEU A 31 7.83 -1.11 1.21
CA LEU A 31 7.32 -2.45 1.03
C LEU A 31 8.30 -3.38 0.30
N ASN A 32 8.94 -2.91 -0.77
CA ASN A 32 9.92 -3.71 -1.52
C ASN A 32 11.20 -3.98 -0.72
N LYS A 33 11.54 -3.13 0.26
CA LYS A 33 12.68 -3.39 1.16
C LYS A 33 12.35 -4.45 2.21
N GLU A 34 11.10 -4.47 2.68
CA GLU A 34 10.67 -5.35 3.77
C GLU A 34 10.19 -6.72 3.26
N TYR A 35 9.61 -6.76 2.06
CA TYR A 35 9.08 -7.97 1.44
C TYR A 35 9.62 -8.12 0.01
N ALA A 36 10.44 -9.15 -0.19
CA ALA A 36 10.90 -9.52 -1.52
C ALA A 36 9.73 -10.05 -2.37
N GLY A 37 9.71 -9.72 -3.67
CA GLY A 37 8.67 -10.20 -4.60
C GLY A 37 7.42 -9.33 -4.70
N ILE A 38 7.39 -8.17 -4.04
CA ILE A 38 6.32 -7.18 -4.19
C ILE A 38 6.35 -6.55 -5.59
N ARG A 39 5.15 -6.17 -6.07
CA ARG A 39 4.97 -5.52 -7.37
C ARG A 39 5.60 -4.12 -7.39
N ASN A 40 5.96 -3.65 -8.57
CA ASN A 40 6.57 -2.34 -8.72
C ASN A 40 5.55 -1.19 -8.51
N TYR A 41 6.07 0.03 -8.40
CA TYR A 41 5.28 1.25 -8.25
C TYR A 41 4.15 1.37 -9.28
N ASP A 42 4.43 1.11 -10.57
CA ASP A 42 3.45 1.26 -11.63
C ASP A 42 2.25 0.34 -11.46
N TRP A 43 2.47 -0.87 -10.94
CA TRP A 43 1.40 -1.79 -10.65
C TRP A 43 0.50 -1.25 -9.53
N PHE A 44 1.09 -0.79 -8.42
CA PHE A 44 0.34 -0.19 -7.31
C PHE A 44 -0.41 1.07 -7.73
N TYR A 45 0.22 1.93 -8.54
CA TYR A 45 -0.43 3.12 -9.09
C TYR A 45 -1.67 2.77 -9.91
N ARG A 46 -1.59 1.75 -10.76
CA ARG A 46 -2.75 1.26 -11.54
C ARG A 46 -3.80 0.61 -10.64
N ALA A 47 -3.39 -0.15 -9.64
CA ALA A 47 -4.29 -0.78 -8.67
C ALA A 47 -5.09 0.28 -7.90
N PHE A 48 -4.41 1.26 -7.29
CA PHE A 48 -5.06 2.36 -6.56
C PHE A 48 -5.88 3.31 -7.44
N LYS A 49 -5.58 3.38 -8.74
CA LYS A 49 -6.41 4.12 -9.69
C LYS A 49 -7.71 3.39 -10.02
N LYS A 50 -7.71 2.06 -9.94
CA LYS A 50 -8.88 1.22 -10.21
C LYS A 50 -9.75 1.07 -8.97
N ASP A 51 -9.13 0.83 -7.82
CA ASP A 51 -9.81 0.62 -6.55
C ASP A 51 -8.99 1.23 -5.40
N ASN A 52 -9.66 1.94 -4.49
CA ASN A 52 -9.02 2.48 -3.30
C ASN A 52 -8.65 1.39 -2.29
N HIS A 53 -9.16 0.17 -2.44
CA HIS A 53 -8.83 -0.95 -1.58
C HIS A 53 -8.70 -2.24 -2.39
N PHE A 54 -7.68 -3.04 -2.09
CA PHE A 54 -7.49 -4.33 -2.74
C PHE A 54 -6.62 -5.25 -1.88
N SER A 55 -6.73 -6.56 -2.06
CA SER A 55 -5.83 -7.52 -1.44
C SER A 55 -4.83 -8.09 -2.44
N LEU A 56 -3.66 -8.48 -1.95
CA LEU A 56 -2.63 -9.17 -2.70
C LEU A 56 -2.09 -10.31 -1.83
N SER A 57 -1.96 -11.50 -2.41
CA SER A 57 -1.21 -12.58 -1.77
C SER A 57 0.26 -12.53 -2.17
N ILE A 58 1.15 -12.47 -1.19
CA ILE A 58 2.61 -12.51 -1.36
C ILE A 58 3.13 -13.59 -0.42
N ASP A 59 3.86 -14.57 -0.95
CA ASP A 59 4.41 -15.70 -0.19
C ASP A 59 3.39 -16.42 0.72
N GLY A 60 2.16 -16.58 0.21
CA GLY A 60 1.08 -17.25 0.94
C GLY A 60 0.44 -16.43 2.06
N LYS A 61 0.86 -15.17 2.26
CA LYS A 61 0.24 -14.21 3.18
C LYS A 61 -0.64 -13.24 2.42
N GLU A 62 -1.81 -12.93 2.94
CA GLU A 62 -2.72 -11.94 2.36
C GLU A 62 -2.46 -10.56 2.96
N TYR A 63 -2.21 -9.59 2.10
CA TYR A 63 -2.02 -8.19 2.46
C TYR A 63 -3.17 -7.37 1.91
N PHE A 64 -3.76 -6.54 2.75
CA PHE A 64 -4.81 -5.61 2.38
C PHE A 64 -4.23 -4.23 2.24
N PHE A 65 -4.40 -3.65 1.06
CA PHE A 65 -3.95 -2.30 0.74
C PHE A 65 -5.15 -1.37 0.73
N GLN A 66 -5.00 -0.20 1.35
CA GLN A 66 -6.06 0.78 1.40
C GLN A 66 -5.51 2.19 1.22
N LYS A 67 -6.16 2.94 0.32
CA LYS A 67 -6.05 4.38 0.19
C LYS A 67 -7.21 5.01 0.98
N VAL A 68 -6.87 5.75 2.02
CA VAL A 68 -7.80 6.28 3.03
C VAL A 68 -8.29 7.70 2.69
N LEU A 69 -7.48 8.46 1.94
CA LEU A 69 -7.75 9.85 1.52
C LEU A 69 -7.64 9.98 0.01
#